data_AF-A0A662LKU1-F1
#
_entry.id   AF-A0A662LKU1-F1
#
_cell.length_a   1.000
_cell.length_b   1.000
_cell.length_c   1.000
_cell.angle_alpha   90.00
_cell.angle_beta   90.00
_cell.angle_gamma   90.00
#
_symmetry.space_group_name_H-M   'P 1'
#
loop_
_entity.id
_entity.type
_entity.pdbx_description
1 polymer ?
#
loop_
_entity_poly.entity_id
_entity_poly.type
_entity_poly.pdbx_seq_one_letter_code
_entity_poly.pdbx_strand_id
1 'polypeptide(L)' 'KSVANITRRDVEEFLKVAEEIPIKPEVRVFRLEEANDALLMLKRGMYRGAGVLRIG' A
#
# COMPACT_ATOMS: atom_id res chain seq x y z
N LYS A 1 -3.01 1.87 18.73
CA LYS A 1 -3.24 3.22 18.16
C LYS A 1 -3.94 3.02 16.82
N SER A 2 -5.20 3.41 16.70
CA SER A 2 -6.01 3.17 15.49
C SER A 2 -5.63 4.17 14.38
N VAL A 3 -5.73 3.74 13.12
CA VAL A 3 -5.58 4.59 11.92
C VAL A 3 -6.66 5.70 11.89
N ALA A 4 -7.71 5.57 12.70
CA ALA A 4 -8.89 6.44 12.73
C ALA A 4 -8.66 7.89 13.22
N ASN A 5 -7.49 8.25 13.75
CA ASN A 5 -7.21 9.60 14.26
C ASN A 5 -6.02 10.28 13.56
N ILE A 6 -5.82 9.97 12.27
CA ILE A 6 -4.77 10.55 11.44
C ILE A 6 -5.38 11.67 10.58
N THR A 7 -4.77 12.85 10.61
CA THR A 7 -5.14 13.98 9.76
C THR A 7 -4.34 13.99 8.47
N ARG A 8 -4.80 14.76 7.48
CA ARG A 8 -4.05 14.99 6.24
C ARG A 8 -2.65 15.55 6.51
N ARG A 9 -2.54 16.46 7.48
CA ARG A 9 -1.27 17.10 7.85
C ARG A 9 -0.27 16.10 8.42
N ASP A 10 -0.72 15.18 9.27
CA ASP A 10 0.13 14.13 9.84
C ASP A 10 0.75 13.26 8.74
N VAL A 11 -0.03 12.92 7.70
CA VAL A 11 0.47 12.15 6.55
C VAL A 11 1.49 12.94 5.74
N GLU A 12 1.22 14.22 5.46
CA GLU A 12 2.14 15.08 4.70
C GLU A 12 3.48 15.28 5.44
N GLU A 13 3.46 15.46 6.75
CA GLU A 13 4.66 15.57 7.58
C GLU A 13 5.43 14.24 7.61
N PHE A 14 4.73 13.11 7.73
CA PHE A 14 5.36 11.79 7.73
C PHE A 14 6.01 11.44 6.39
N LEU A 15 5.36 11.75 5.26
CA LEU A 15 5.90 11.45 3.93
C LEU A 15 7.20 12.20 3.64
N LYS A 16 7.37 13.42 4.16
CA LYS A 16 8.63 14.17 4.06
C LYS A 16 9.77 13.45 4.77
N VAL A 17 9.52 12.96 5.99
CA VAL A 17 10.51 12.18 6.76
C VAL A 17 10.79 10.83 6.09
N ALA A 18 9.76 10.19 5.52
CA ALA A 18 9.88 8.94 4.77
C ALA A 18 10.64 9.07 3.44
N GLU A 19 10.87 10.29 2.94
CA GLU A 19 11.74 10.54 1.80
C GLU A 19 13.23 10.57 2.22
N GLU A 20 13.52 11.16 3.39
CA GLU A 20 14.88 11.24 3.95
C GLU A 20 15.43 9.85 4.33
N ILE A 21 14.55 8.97 4.80
CA ILE A 21 14.87 7.58 5.09
C ILE A 21 14.29 6.75 3.94
N PRO A 22 15.08 6.15 3.03
CA PRO A 22 14.58 5.54 1.79
C PRO A 22 13.79 4.25 2.04
N ILE A 23 12.56 4.39 2.55
CA ILE A 23 11.66 3.28 2.84
C ILE A 23 11.20 2.70 1.51
N LYS A 24 11.60 1.45 1.24
CA LYS A 24 11.17 0.69 0.06
C LYS A 24 10.14 -0.37 0.48
N PRO A 25 8.83 -0.12 0.29
CA PRO A 25 7.84 -1.12 0.60
C PRO A 25 7.96 -2.30 -0.37
N GLU A 26 7.75 -3.52 0.14
CA GLU A 26 7.53 -4.69 -0.70
C GLU A 26 6.14 -4.56 -1.33
N VAL A 27 6.09 -4.52 -2.66
CA VAL A 27 4.83 -4.37 -3.41
C VAL A 27 4.71 -5.43 -4.47
N ARG A 28 3.49 -5.96 -4.63
CA ARG A 28 3.11 -6.79 -5.75
C ARG A 28 2.12 -6.04 -6.61
N VAL A 29 2.50 -5.78 -7.86
CA VAL A 29 1.69 -5.03 -8.81
C VAL A 29 0.77 -5.98 -9.57
N PHE A 30 -0.49 -5.60 -9.71
CA PHE A 30 -1.51 -6.29 -10.49
C PHE A 30 -2.08 -5.32 -11.52
N ARG A 31 -2.47 -5.82 -12.69
CA ARG A 31 -3.27 -5.03 -13.62
C ARG A 31 -4.68 -4.86 -13.08
N LEU A 32 -5.40 -3.85 -13.58
CA LEU A 32 -6.77 -3.59 -13.14
C LEU A 32 -7.69 -4.78 -13.41
N GLU A 33 -7.50 -5.49 -14.53
CA GLU A 33 -8.29 -6.67 -14.90
C GLU A 33 -8.09 -7.83 -13.92
N GLU A 34 -6.96 -7.85 -13.20
CA GLU A 34 -6.58 -8.88 -12.24
C GLU A 34 -7.06 -8.55 -10.81
N ALA A 35 -7.86 -7.49 -10.62
CA ALA A 35 -8.26 -7.02 -9.29
C ALA A 35 -8.95 -8.10 -8.45
N ASN A 36 -9.83 -8.90 -9.06
CA ASN A 36 -10.52 -9.98 -8.35
C ASN A 36 -9.54 -11.07 -7.87
N ASP A 37 -8.56 -11.42 -8.69
CA ASP A 37 -7.53 -12.37 -8.32
C ASP A 37 -6.62 -11.80 -7.22
N ALA A 38 -6.25 -10.53 -7.31
CA ALA A 38 -5.48 -9.83 -6.28
C ALA A 38 -6.17 -9.88 -4.91
N LEU A 39 -7.49 -9.63 -4.88
CA LEU A 39 -8.29 -9.73 -3.65
C LEU A 39 -8.36 -11.16 -3.10
N LEU A 40 -8.49 -12.17 -3.97
CA LEU A 40 -8.51 -13.57 -3.54
C LEU A 40 -7.15 -13.99 -2.96
N MET A 41 -6.06 -13.55 -3.58
CA MET A 41 -4.70 -13.77 -3.09
C MET A 41 -4.46 -13.08 -1.76
N LEU A 42 -4.96 -11.85 -1.57
CA LEU A 42 -4.90 -11.13 -0.29
C LEU A 42 -5.63 -11.91 0.81
N LYS A 43 -6.88 -12.31 0.53
CA LYS A 43 -7.71 -13.08 1.48
C LYS A 43 -7.05 -14.39 1.91
N ARG A 44 -6.31 -15.02 1.01
CA ARG A 44 -5.58 -16.27 1.24
C ARG A 44 -4.15 -16.08 1.76
N GLY A 45 -3.68 -14.85 1.95
CA GLY A 45 -2.33 -14.54 2.41
C GLY A 45 -1.22 -14.94 1.43
N MET A 46 -1.49 -14.90 0.12
CA MET A 46 -0.62 -15.46 -0.92
C MET A 46 0.50 -14.51 -1.39
N TYR A 47 0.63 -13.33 -0.80
CA TYR A 47 1.76 -12.44 -1.03
C TYR A 47 2.11 -11.65 0.24
N ARG A 48 3.37 -11.21 0.31
CA ARG A 48 3.89 -10.33 1.37
C ARG A 48 3.85 -8.88 0.89
N GLY A 49 3.83 -7.95 1.84
CA GLY A 49 3.72 -6.53 1.54
C GLY A 49 2.35 -6.12 1.01
N ALA A 50 2.33 -5.09 0.16
CA ALA A 50 1.09 -4.51 -0.36
C ALA A 50 0.76 -5.01 -1.78
N GLY A 51 -0.52 -5.25 -2.04
CA GLY A 51 -1.03 -5.45 -3.40
C GLY A 51 -1.42 -4.11 -4.00
N VAL A 52 -0.85 -3.76 -5.16
CA VAL A 52 -1.06 -2.46 -5.81
C VAL A 52 -1.69 -2.68 -7.18
N LEU A 53 -2.84 -2.04 -7.43
CA LEU A 53 -3.45 -2.01 -8.75
C LEU A 53 -2.81 -0.90 -9.58
N ARG A 54 -2.27 -1.26 -10.75
CA ARG A 54 -1.82 -0.29 -11.74
C ARG A 54 -3.04 0.20 -12.53
N ILE A 55 -3.31 1.49 -12.44
CA ILE A 55 -4.35 2.18 -13.21
C ILE A 55 -3.66 2.92 -14.36
N GLY A 56 -3.95 2.53 -15.60
CA GLY A 56 -3.33 3.07 -16.81
C GLY A 56 -3.53 2.17 -18.01
#